data_AF-A0A6I7PK51-F1
#
_entry.id   AF-A0A6I7PK51-F1
#
_cell.length_a   1.000
_cell.length_b   1.000
_cell.length_c   1.000
_cell.angle_alpha   90.00
_cell.angle_beta   90.00
_cell.angle_gamma   90.00
#
_symmetry.space_group_name_H-M   'P 1'
#
loop_
_entity.id
_entity.type
_entity.pdbx_description
1 polymer ?
#
loop_
_entity_poly.entity_id
_entity_poly.type
_entity_poly.pdbx_seq_one_letter_code
_entity_poly.pdbx_strand_id
1 'polypeptide(L)'
;MRSMVQYVARKNSVTQVVARQLIDDYLQMVEAGALLGERVPLGRIGRLLYGVRPPQKARVGRNPASGEEITIPARPATAVPRMRFSSYIKQRTAALPLEDEPQR
;
A
#
# COMPACT_ATOMS: atom_id res chain seq x y z
N MET A 1 7.16 18.72 1.84
CA MET A 1 5.83 18.68 1.18
C MET A 1 4.82 19.36 2.08
N ARG A 2 4.15 20.42 1.60
CA ARG A 2 2.91 20.91 2.26
C ARG A 2 1.84 19.81 2.14
N SER A 3 0.92 19.72 3.10
CA SER A 3 -0.07 18.63 3.18
C SER A 3 -0.78 18.39 1.84
N MET A 4 -1.11 17.13 1.53
CA MET A 4 -1.78 16.75 0.27
C MET A 4 -3.01 17.63 -0.02
N VAL A 5 -3.79 17.93 1.02
CA VAL A 5 -4.95 18.83 0.98
C VAL A 5 -4.58 20.23 0.46
N GLN A 6 -3.49 20.83 0.95
CA GLN A 6 -3.06 22.17 0.50
C GLN A 6 -2.61 22.16 -0.97
N TYR A 7 -1.91 21.10 -1.40
CA TYR A 7 -1.51 20.96 -2.81
C TYR A 7 -2.73 20.88 -3.73
N VAL A 8 -3.69 20.00 -3.39
CA VAL A 8 -4.91 19.81 -4.18
C VAL A 8 -5.78 21.07 -4.17
N ALA A 9 -5.93 21.73 -3.02
CA ALA A 9 -6.68 22.97 -2.89
C ALA A 9 -6.11 24.08 -3.80
N ARG A 10 -4.80 24.32 -3.74
CA ARG A 10 -4.13 25.35 -4.55
C ARG A 10 -4.17 25.04 -6.03
N LYS A 11 -3.92 23.78 -6.42
CA LYS A 11 -3.86 23.38 -7.83
C LYS A 11 -5.21 23.49 -8.53
N ASN A 12 -6.30 23.24 -7.81
CA ASN A 12 -7.65 23.23 -8.36
C ASN A 12 -8.46 24.48 -7.99
N SER A 13 -7.83 25.48 -7.35
CA SER A 13 -8.50 26.72 -6.89
C SER A 13 -9.73 26.46 -6.01
N VAL A 14 -9.68 25.43 -5.17
CA VAL A 14 -10.75 25.08 -4.22
C VAL A 14 -10.32 25.34 -2.77
N THR A 15 -11.28 25.40 -1.85
CA THR A 15 -10.98 25.50 -0.42
C THR A 15 -10.33 24.21 0.09
N GLN A 16 -9.55 24.31 1.18
CA GLN A 16 -8.96 23.13 1.81
C GLN A 16 -10.02 22.16 2.37
N VAL A 17 -11.22 22.66 2.71
CA VAL A 17 -12.33 21.83 3.18
C VAL A 17 -12.81 20.92 2.04
N VAL A 18 -13.10 21.50 0.87
CA VAL A 18 -13.53 20.74 -0.31
C VAL A 18 -12.43 19.78 -0.77
N ALA A 19 -11.18 20.22 -0.79
CA ALA A 19 -10.05 19.36 -1.16
C ALA A 19 -9.91 18.15 -0.23
N ARG A 20 -10.09 18.34 1.10
CA ARG A 20 -10.06 17.24 2.06
C ARG A 20 -11.18 16.25 1.80
N GLN A 21 -12.41 16.75 1.64
CA GLN A 21 -13.57 15.90 1.36
C GLN A 21 -13.36 15.03 0.11
N LEU A 22 -12.92 15.63 -1.00
CA LEU A 22 -12.66 14.87 -2.24
C LEU A 22 -11.57 13.81 -2.10
N ILE A 23 -10.55 14.09 -1.30
CA ILE A 23 -9.48 13.14 -1.01
C ILE A 23 -10.03 11.97 -0.18
N ASP A 24 -10.78 12.27 0.88
CA ASP A 24 -11.31 11.27 1.79
C ASP A 24 -12.32 10.36 1.07
N ASP A 25 -13.23 10.94 0.28
CA ASP A 25 -14.21 10.21 -0.54
C ASP A 25 -13.50 9.28 -1.54
N TYR A 26 -12.43 9.76 -2.19
CA TYR A 26 -11.63 8.94 -3.11
C TYR A 26 -10.93 7.78 -2.39
N LEU A 27 -10.33 8.03 -1.22
CA LEU A 27 -9.65 7.00 -0.44
C LEU A 27 -10.64 5.95 0.08
N GLN A 28 -11.82 6.37 0.52
CA GLN A 28 -12.88 5.49 0.98
C GLN A 28 -13.42 4.61 -0.16
N MET A 29 -13.60 5.17 -1.37
CA MET A 29 -13.99 4.41 -2.55
C MET A 29 -12.93 3.35 -2.90
N VAL A 30 -11.65 3.71 -2.83
CA VAL A 30 -10.53 2.79 -3.08
C VAL A 30 -10.51 1.65 -2.07
N GLU A 31 -10.70 1.95 -0.79
CA GLU A 31 -10.77 0.96 0.28
C GLU A 31 -11.95 0.00 0.05
N ALA A 32 -13.15 0.54 -0.16
CA ALA A 32 -14.35 -0.24 -0.38
C ALA A 32 -14.22 -1.17 -1.60
N GLY A 33 -13.77 -0.63 -2.75
CA GLY A 33 -13.57 -1.45 -3.95
C GLY A 33 -12.53 -2.54 -3.75
N ALA A 34 -11.43 -2.26 -3.03
CA ALA A 34 -10.42 -3.26 -2.73
C ALA A 34 -10.95 -4.37 -1.81
N LEU A 35 -11.80 -4.04 -0.83
CA LEU A 35 -12.44 -5.01 0.08
C LEU A 35 -13.51 -5.87 -0.61
N LEU A 36 -14.20 -5.31 -1.62
CA LEU A 36 -15.13 -6.05 -2.48
C LEU A 36 -14.43 -7.01 -3.46
N GLY A 37 -13.09 -6.98 -3.52
CA GLY A 37 -12.30 -7.84 -4.41
C GLY A 37 -12.10 -7.29 -5.80
N GLU A 38 -12.49 -6.05 -6.02
CA GLU A 38 -12.20 -5.36 -7.25
C GLU A 38 -10.72 -4.98 -7.33
N ARG A 39 -10.23 -4.84 -8.56
CA ARG A 39 -8.88 -4.34 -8.84
C ARG A 39 -8.98 -2.84 -9.06
N VAL A 40 -8.96 -2.07 -7.97
CA VAL A 40 -9.17 -0.62 -8.03
C VAL A 40 -7.96 0.08 -8.63
N PRO A 41 -8.12 0.82 -9.75
CA PRO A 41 -7.03 1.56 -10.37
C PRO A 41 -6.72 2.85 -9.57
N LEU A 42 -5.44 3.06 -9.25
CA LEU A 42 -4.90 4.27 -8.61
C LEU A 42 -4.21 5.18 -9.64
N GLY A 43 -4.79 5.26 -10.84
CA GLY A 43 -4.23 5.96 -11.97
C GLY A 43 -2.81 5.48 -12.32
N ARG A 44 -1.86 6.43 -12.38
CA ARG A 44 -0.47 6.17 -12.79
C ARG A 44 0.34 5.39 -11.76
N ILE A 45 -0.11 5.26 -10.52
CA ILE A 45 0.63 4.56 -9.47
C ILE A 45 0.51 3.05 -9.66
N GLY A 46 -0.69 2.56 -9.97
CA GLY A 46 -0.94 1.13 -10.08
C GLY A 46 -2.37 0.77 -9.73
N ARG A 47 -2.55 -0.34 -9.02
CA ARG A 47 -3.85 -0.85 -8.58
C ARG A 47 -3.77 -1.45 -7.18
N LEU A 48 -4.85 -1.29 -6.41
CA LEU A 48 -5.08 -1.93 -5.13
C LEU A 48 -6.04 -3.10 -5.30
N LEU A 49 -5.77 -4.20 -4.61
CA LEU A 49 -6.60 -5.40 -4.58
C LEU A 49 -6.33 -6.15 -3.27
N TYR A 50 -7.24 -7.02 -2.82
CA TYR A 50 -6.84 -8.05 -1.88
C TYR A 50 -6.25 -9.26 -2.63
N GLY A 51 -5.37 -10.00 -1.97
CA GLY A 51 -4.94 -11.33 -2.37
C GLY A 51 -5.18 -12.32 -1.25
N VAL A 52 -5.04 -13.61 -1.53
CA VAL A 52 -5.14 -14.65 -0.50
C VAL A 52 -3.75 -15.05 -0.05
N ARG A 53 -3.50 -14.99 1.26
CA ARG A 53 -2.36 -15.66 1.88
C ARG A 53 -2.76 -17.12 2.11
N PRO A 54 -2.01 -18.10 1.58
CA PRO A 54 -2.35 -19.51 1.74
C PRO A 54 -2.26 -19.93 3.22
N PRO A 55 -2.99 -20.98 3.61
CA PRO A 55 -2.94 -21.50 4.96
C PRO A 55 -1.53 -22.01 5.28
N GLN A 56 -1.05 -21.73 6.47
CA GLN A 56 0.26 -22.20 6.95
C GLN A 56 0.05 -23.27 8.01
N LYS A 57 0.68 -24.44 7.81
CA LYS A 57 0.72 -25.50 8.81
C LYS A 57 1.58 -25.08 10.00
N ALA A 58 1.28 -25.66 11.17
CA ALA A 58 2.14 -25.52 12.34
C ALA A 58 3.54 -26.03 12.01
N ARG A 59 4.56 -25.26 12.41
CA ARG A 59 5.96 -25.62 12.18
C ARG A 59 6.82 -25.04 13.28
N VAL A 60 7.94 -25.70 13.56
CA VAL A 60 8.97 -25.16 14.44
C VAL A 60 9.80 -24.17 13.64
N GLY A 61 9.92 -22.94 14.14
CA GLY A 61 10.77 -21.89 13.59
C GLY A 61 11.80 -21.44 14.62
N ARG A 62 12.73 -20.60 14.20
CA ARG A 62 13.66 -19.94 15.12
C ARG A 62 13.31 -18.48 15.25
N ASN A 63 13.40 -17.94 16.46
CA ASN A 63 13.32 -16.51 16.67
C ASN A 63 14.56 -15.84 16.05
N PRO A 64 14.41 -14.90 15.09
CA PRO A 64 15.55 -14.20 14.51
C PRO A 64 16.39 -13.43 15.53
N ALA A 65 15.80 -13.02 16.66
CA ALA A 65 16.48 -12.21 17.68
C ALA A 65 17.16 -13.05 18.78
N SER A 66 16.54 -14.16 19.23
CA SER A 66 17.05 -14.98 20.35
C SER A 66 17.59 -16.35 19.94
N GLY A 67 17.32 -16.81 18.73
CA GLY A 67 17.74 -18.14 18.24
C GLY A 67 16.97 -19.32 18.82
N GLU A 68 16.12 -19.08 19.83
CA GLU A 68 15.27 -20.10 20.45
C GLU A 68 14.26 -20.70 19.46
N GLU A 69 13.97 -21.99 19.64
CA GLU A 69 12.96 -22.68 18.85
C GLU A 69 11.55 -22.29 19.33
N ILE A 70 10.82 -21.63 18.44
CA ILE A 70 9.44 -21.21 18.67
C ILE A 70 8.52 -22.08 17.81
N THR A 71 7.50 -22.65 18.45
CA THR A 71 6.41 -23.30 17.71
C THR A 71 5.51 -22.24 17.09
N ILE A 72 5.52 -22.13 15.76
CA ILE A 72 4.65 -21.23 15.01
C ILE A 72 3.31 -21.95 14.79
N PRO A 73 2.18 -21.42 15.33
CA PRO A 73 0.89 -22.07 15.21
C PRO A 73 0.38 -22.06 13.76
N ALA A 74 -0.52 -22.99 13.45
CA ALA A 74 -1.19 -23.02 12.15
C ALA A 74 -2.01 -21.74 11.95
N ARG A 75 -1.94 -21.15 10.74
CA ARG A 75 -2.70 -19.97 10.37
C ARG A 75 -3.64 -20.30 9.20
N PRO A 76 -4.94 -19.99 9.29
CA PRO A 76 -5.87 -20.22 8.20
C PRO A 76 -5.55 -19.32 6.99
N ALA A 77 -6.19 -19.59 5.86
CA ALA A 77 -6.13 -18.69 4.71
C ALA A 77 -6.73 -17.33 5.10
N THR A 78 -6.07 -16.23 4.71
CA THR A 78 -6.54 -14.87 5.06
C THR A 78 -6.37 -13.94 3.88
N ALA A 79 -7.34 -13.04 3.69
CA ALA A 79 -7.22 -11.95 2.73
C ALA A 79 -6.13 -10.96 3.20
N VAL A 80 -5.27 -10.53 2.29
CA VAL A 80 -4.20 -9.58 2.55
C VAL A 80 -4.23 -8.46 1.52
N PRO A 81 -4.03 -7.20 1.92
CA PRO A 81 -3.93 -6.11 0.96
C PRO A 81 -2.71 -6.32 0.06
N ARG A 82 -2.89 -6.11 -1.24
CA ARG A 82 -1.83 -6.19 -2.25
C ARG A 82 -1.92 -4.98 -3.16
N MET A 83 -0.78 -4.34 -3.37
CA MET A 83 -0.63 -3.32 -4.39
C MET A 83 0.14 -3.89 -5.58
N ARG A 84 -0.22 -3.45 -6.79
CA ARG A 84 0.55 -3.72 -8.00
C ARG A 84 0.88 -2.40 -8.66
N PHE A 85 2.14 -2.02 -8.62
CA PHE A 85 2.63 -0.81 -9.27
C PHE A 85 2.57 -0.91 -10.79
N SER A 86 2.23 0.21 -11.42
CA SER A 86 2.19 0.36 -12.88
C SER A 86 3.60 0.27 -13.49
N SER A 87 3.68 0.00 -14.80
CA SER A 87 4.95 0.11 -15.54
C SER A 87 5.51 1.54 -15.49
N TYR A 88 4.63 2.55 -15.62
CA TYR A 88 4.99 3.96 -15.59
C TYR A 88 5.79 4.33 -14.35
N ILE A 89 5.30 3.97 -13.15
CA ILE A 89 5.99 4.36 -11.92
C ILE A 89 7.28 3.58 -11.73
N LYS A 90 7.30 2.29 -12.07
CA LYS A 90 8.51 1.45 -11.99
C LYS A 90 9.64 2.01 -12.87
N GLN A 91 9.32 2.41 -14.10
CA GLN A 91 10.28 3.00 -15.03
C GLN A 91 10.81 4.35 -14.51
N ARG A 92 9.92 5.21 -13.99
CA ARG A 92 10.34 6.50 -13.43
C ARG A 92 11.21 6.34 -12.19
N THR A 93 10.90 5.38 -11.32
CA THR A 93 11.72 5.10 -10.13
C THR A 93 13.08 4.53 -10.52
N ALA A 94 13.15 3.66 -11.54
CA ALA A 94 14.42 3.11 -12.03
C ALA A 94 15.36 4.17 -12.65
N ALA A 95 14.81 5.31 -13.10
CA ALA A 95 15.58 6.41 -13.66
C ALA A 95 16.06 7.44 -12.62
N LEU A 96 15.76 7.24 -11.33
CA LEU A 96 16.23 8.13 -10.28
C LEU A 96 17.73 7.89 -10.03
N PRO A 97 18.53 8.96 -9.85
CA PRO A 97 19.90 8.79 -9.37
C PRO A 97 19.85 8.17 -7.97
N LEU A 98 20.49 7.01 -7.82
CA LEU A 98 20.71 6.42 -6.50
C LEU A 98 21.89 7.16 -5.90
N GLU A 99 21.63 8.09 -4.98
CA GLU A 99 22.68 8.54 -4.08
C GLU A 99 22.99 7.38 -3.13
N ASP A 100 24.26 6.97 -3.05
CA ASP A 100 24.77 5.86 -2.22
C ASP A 100 24.73 6.16 -0.71
N GLU A 101 23.66 6.79 -0.22
CA GLU A 101 23.47 6.97 1.21
C GLU A 101 22.50 5.91 1.78
N PRO A 102 22.94 5.12 2.77
CA PRO A 102 22.07 4.21 3.48
C PRO A 102 21.08 5.04 4.31
N GLN A 103 19.86 5.17 3.81
CA GLN A 103 18.76 5.80 4.55
C GLN A 103 18.42 4.93 5.78
N ARG A 104 18.71 5.50 6.96
CA ARG A 104 18.46 4.97 8.31
C ARG A 104 16.98 4.77 8.62
#